data_AF-A0A962VZR1-F1
#
_entry.id   AF-A0A962VZR1-F1
#
_cell.length_a   1.000
_cell.length_b   1.000
_cell.length_c   1.000
_cell.angle_alpha   90.00
_cell.angle_beta   90.00
_cell.angle_gamma   90.00
#
_symmetry.space_group_name_H-M   'P 1'
#
loop_
_entity.id
_entity.type
_entity.pdbx_description
1 polymer ?
#
loop_
_entity_poly.entity_id
_entity_poly.type
_entity_poly.pdbx_seq_one_letter_code
_entity_poly.pdbx_strand_id
1 'polypeptide(L)'
;EYRDQRALDKLELRGKLSKPLREFWPARGPVWDALGVSSKGRPVIVEAKAHIPEAASPGTKAAPKSLELIEQSLQATRKYLAPRASASWTGTFYQYANRLAYQYFLRVLNSLDSSLVFLDFTNAVDMDGPATEEEWRGAIRMIHAVLGLPANLEYFGVYHAFMDARAVADLQSNHRMESDA
;
A
#
# COMPACT_ATOMS: atom_id res chain seq x y z
N GLU A 1 7.93 4.02 12.54
CA GLU A 1 7.30 4.31 11.24
C GLU A 1 8.31 4.31 10.11
N TYR A 2 8.04 3.53 9.07
CA TYR A 2 8.89 3.42 7.88
C TYR A 2 8.40 4.38 6.80
N ARG A 3 9.20 5.41 6.48
CA ARG A 3 8.86 6.47 5.52
C ARG A 3 10.10 6.98 4.80
N ASP A 4 9.92 7.45 3.56
CA ASP A 4 10.95 8.10 2.74
C ASP A 4 12.27 7.30 2.73
N GLN A 5 13.41 7.95 3.01
CA GLN A 5 14.73 7.31 2.99
C GLN A 5 14.83 6.13 3.96
N ARG A 6 14.19 6.20 5.13
CA ARG A 6 14.21 5.09 6.10
C ARG A 6 13.54 3.84 5.53
N ALA A 7 12.49 4.01 4.73
CA ALA A 7 11.85 2.88 4.05
C ALA A 7 12.77 2.30 2.95
N LEU A 8 13.38 3.16 2.13
CA LEU A 8 14.32 2.73 1.10
C LEU A 8 15.54 1.98 1.66
N ASP A 9 16.07 2.44 2.79
CA ASP A 9 17.19 1.80 3.46
C ASP A 9 16.81 0.40 3.99
N LYS A 10 15.61 0.27 4.58
CA LYS A 10 15.09 -1.03 5.07
C LYS A 10 14.76 -2.02 3.96
N LEU A 11 14.44 -1.53 2.77
CA LEU A 11 14.26 -2.34 1.56
C LEU A 11 15.57 -2.61 0.81
N GLU A 12 16.71 -2.18 1.35
CA GLU A 12 18.04 -2.35 0.76
C GLU A 12 18.14 -1.74 -0.66
N LEU A 13 17.44 -0.61 -0.89
CA LEU A 13 17.37 0.07 -2.19
C LEU A 13 18.34 1.23 -2.35
N ARG A 14 19.16 1.51 -1.32
CA ARG A 14 20.15 2.59 -1.37
C ARG A 14 21.13 2.35 -2.54
N GLY A 15 21.24 3.34 -3.43
CA GLY A 15 22.10 3.27 -4.62
C GLY A 15 21.56 2.39 -5.76
N LYS A 16 20.38 1.75 -5.60
CA LYS A 16 19.74 0.93 -6.64
C LYS A 16 18.69 1.69 -7.46
N LEU A 17 18.35 2.92 -7.05
CA LEU A 17 17.35 3.75 -7.73
C LEU A 17 17.99 4.55 -8.86
N SER A 18 17.49 4.37 -10.08
CA SER A 18 17.82 5.24 -11.23
C SER A 18 17.10 6.58 -11.14
N LYS A 19 15.87 6.61 -10.60
CA LYS A 19 15.09 7.82 -10.34
C LYS A 19 14.95 8.05 -8.83
N PRO A 20 15.50 9.14 -8.28
CA PRO A 20 15.38 9.46 -6.85
C PRO A 20 13.92 9.68 -6.42
N LEU A 21 13.57 9.23 -5.20
CA LEU A 21 12.20 9.39 -4.67
C LEU A 21 11.73 10.86 -4.64
N ARG A 22 12.63 11.80 -4.31
CA ARG A 22 12.31 13.24 -4.25
C ARG A 22 11.86 13.86 -5.57
N GLU A 23 12.18 13.22 -6.71
CA GLU A 23 11.76 13.65 -8.04
C GLU A 23 10.40 13.03 -8.44
N PHE A 24 9.86 12.15 -7.62
CA PHE A 24 8.58 11.49 -7.85
C PHE A 24 7.56 11.79 -6.73
N TRP A 25 7.98 11.94 -5.49
CA TRP A 25 7.06 12.18 -4.39
C TRP A 25 7.62 13.23 -3.42
N PRO A 26 6.80 14.15 -2.90
CA PRO A 26 7.26 15.11 -1.90
C PRO A 26 7.68 14.41 -0.61
N ALA A 27 8.53 15.08 0.16
CA ALA A 27 8.94 14.61 1.48
C ALA A 27 7.72 14.38 2.40
N ARG A 28 7.85 13.42 3.31
CA ARG A 28 6.75 12.90 4.14
C ARG A 28 5.73 12.14 3.30
N GLY A 29 6.22 11.21 2.49
CA GLY A 29 5.40 10.29 1.70
C GLY A 29 4.67 9.24 2.54
N PRO A 30 4.19 8.16 1.90
CA PRO A 30 3.48 7.07 2.58
C PRO A 30 4.29 6.50 3.75
N VAL A 31 3.59 6.23 4.86
CA VAL A 31 4.10 5.45 6.00
C VAL A 31 3.65 4.00 5.81
N TRP A 32 4.57 3.07 6.02
CA TRP A 32 4.32 1.64 5.85
C TRP A 32 4.24 0.91 7.19
N ASP A 33 3.30 -0.03 7.29
CA ASP A 33 3.11 -0.87 8.46
C ASP A 33 4.21 -1.94 8.58
N ALA A 34 4.62 -2.50 7.43
CA ALA A 34 5.76 -3.40 7.38
C ALA A 34 6.55 -3.28 6.07
N LEU A 35 7.82 -3.67 6.15
CA LEU A 35 8.75 -3.75 5.04
C LEU A 35 9.52 -5.06 5.15
N GLY A 36 9.86 -5.66 4.01
CA GLY A 36 10.68 -6.86 3.97
C GLY A 36 11.44 -7.00 2.66
N VAL A 37 12.42 -7.89 2.65
CA VAL A 37 13.11 -8.34 1.46
C VAL A 37 12.98 -9.85 1.42
N SER A 38 12.47 -10.40 0.32
CA SER A 38 12.31 -11.85 0.19
C SER A 38 13.67 -12.54 0.10
N SER A 39 13.71 -13.87 0.28
CA SER A 39 14.92 -14.67 0.07
C SER A 39 15.52 -14.55 -1.33
N LYS A 40 14.76 -14.07 -2.31
CA LYS A 40 15.21 -13.78 -3.68
C LYS A 40 15.62 -12.32 -3.89
N GLY A 41 15.71 -11.52 -2.83
CA GLY A 41 16.08 -10.11 -2.90
C GLY A 41 14.95 -9.18 -3.37
N ARG A 42 13.70 -9.65 -3.44
CA ARG A 42 12.55 -8.84 -3.86
C ARG A 42 12.09 -7.94 -2.71
N PRO A 43 12.04 -6.60 -2.87
CA PRO A 43 11.41 -5.71 -1.90
C PRO A 43 9.91 -6.00 -1.78
N VAL A 44 9.43 -6.09 -0.54
CA VAL A 44 8.01 -6.27 -0.20
C VAL A 44 7.60 -5.15 0.74
N ILE A 45 6.52 -4.48 0.39
CA ILE A 45 5.96 -3.35 1.14
C ILE A 45 4.54 -3.71 1.53
N VAL A 46 4.18 -3.44 2.79
CA VAL A 46 2.88 -3.80 3.34
C VAL A 46 2.15 -2.57 3.87
N GLU A 47 0.88 -2.46 3.48
CA GLU A 47 -0.14 -1.61 4.11
C GLU A 47 -1.15 -2.55 4.75
N ALA A 48 -1.42 -2.38 6.04
CA ALA A 48 -2.38 -3.19 6.77
C ALA A 48 -3.65 -2.39 7.10
N LYS A 49 -4.81 -3.03 7.05
CA LYS A 49 -6.09 -2.42 7.44
C LYS A 49 -6.93 -3.39 8.26
N ALA A 50 -7.57 -2.86 9.29
CA ALA A 50 -8.42 -3.65 10.19
C ALA A 50 -9.91 -3.43 9.94
N HIS A 51 -10.29 -2.33 9.28
CA HIS A 51 -11.69 -2.09 8.95
C HIS A 51 -11.89 -1.30 7.64
N ILE A 52 -13.03 -1.51 6.99
CA ILE A 52 -13.34 -0.90 5.67
C ILE A 52 -13.35 0.63 5.69
N PRO A 53 -13.88 1.32 6.72
CA PRO A 53 -13.84 2.78 6.77
C PRO A 53 -12.44 3.39 6.67
N GLU A 54 -11.38 2.73 7.16
CA GLU A 54 -9.99 3.17 6.97
C GLU A 54 -9.56 3.19 5.50
N ALA A 55 -10.12 2.29 4.69
CA ALA A 55 -9.81 2.24 3.27
C ALA A 55 -10.38 3.47 2.55
N ALA A 56 -11.52 4.02 3.00
CA ALA A 56 -12.17 5.22 2.48
C ALA A 56 -11.48 6.54 2.90
N SER A 57 -10.16 6.59 2.74
CA SER A 57 -9.35 7.74 3.12
C SER A 57 -9.80 9.02 2.41
N PRO A 58 -9.78 10.19 3.08
CA PRO A 58 -10.07 11.46 2.43
C PRO A 58 -8.98 11.83 1.43
N GLY A 59 -9.25 12.86 0.63
CA GLY A 59 -8.29 13.43 -0.30
C GLY A 59 -7.03 13.98 0.38
N THR A 60 -6.01 14.21 -0.46
CA THR A 60 -4.75 14.81 -0.02
C THR A 60 -4.98 16.19 0.62
N LYS A 61 -4.22 16.47 1.69
CA LYS A 61 -4.16 17.78 2.36
C LYS A 61 -2.85 18.52 2.06
N ALA A 62 -2.18 18.15 0.97
CA ALA A 62 -0.89 18.72 0.59
C ALA A 62 -1.01 20.21 0.26
N ALA A 63 -0.01 20.99 0.65
CA ALA A 63 0.12 22.39 0.23
C ALA A 63 0.40 22.48 -1.29
N PRO A 64 0.09 23.60 -1.95
CA PRO A 64 0.11 23.72 -3.42
C PRO A 64 1.41 23.20 -4.09
N LYS A 65 2.58 23.55 -3.53
CA LYS A 65 3.88 23.09 -4.06
C LYS A 65 4.05 21.58 -4.03
N SER A 66 3.55 20.90 -2.99
CA SER A 66 3.60 19.44 -2.89
C SER A 66 2.48 18.78 -3.70
N LEU A 67 1.34 19.45 -3.81
CA LEU A 67 0.18 18.97 -4.54
C LEU A 67 0.49 18.78 -6.03
N GLU A 68 1.21 19.72 -6.65
CA GLU A 68 1.59 19.62 -8.06
C GLU A 68 2.38 18.33 -8.36
N LEU A 69 3.39 18.01 -7.54
CA LEU A 69 4.17 16.78 -7.71
C LEU A 69 3.33 15.52 -7.44
N ILE A 70 2.43 15.57 -6.44
CA ILE A 70 1.51 14.46 -6.14
C ILE A 70 0.58 14.20 -7.33
N GLU A 71 -0.01 15.25 -7.91
CA GLU A 71 -0.90 15.15 -9.06
C GLU A 71 -0.19 14.55 -10.27
N GLN A 72 1.00 15.04 -10.60
CA GLN A 72 1.81 14.51 -11.71
C GLN A 72 2.10 13.02 -11.53
N SER A 73 2.51 12.62 -10.31
CA SER A 73 2.88 11.24 -10.00
C SER A 73 1.69 10.29 -9.96
N LEU A 74 0.57 10.72 -9.39
CA LEU A 74 -0.68 9.96 -9.44
C LEU A 74 -1.23 9.87 -10.87
N GLN A 75 -1.12 10.93 -11.67
CA GLN A 75 -1.57 10.90 -13.06
C GLN A 75 -0.72 9.93 -13.90
N ALA A 76 0.61 9.94 -13.73
CA ALA A 76 1.51 8.99 -14.40
C ALA A 76 1.17 7.54 -14.01
N THR A 77 0.97 7.30 -12.71
CA THR A 77 0.57 6.00 -12.18
C THR A 77 -0.77 5.54 -12.74
N ARG A 78 -1.80 6.40 -12.71
CA ARG A 78 -3.13 6.11 -13.24
C ARG A 78 -3.09 5.81 -14.74
N LYS A 79 -2.35 6.58 -15.53
CA LYS A 79 -2.20 6.33 -16.97
C LYS A 79 -1.61 4.94 -17.25
N TYR A 80 -0.72 4.45 -16.37
CA TYR A 80 -0.13 3.12 -16.49
C TYR A 80 -1.07 2.00 -16.04
N LEU A 81 -1.69 2.12 -14.85
CA LEU A 81 -2.53 1.06 -14.27
C LEU A 81 -3.96 1.04 -14.83
N ALA A 82 -4.48 2.21 -15.20
CA ALA A 82 -5.87 2.44 -15.57
C ALA A 82 -5.96 3.46 -16.73
N PRO A 83 -5.40 3.14 -17.92
CA PRO A 83 -5.25 4.09 -19.02
C PRO A 83 -6.57 4.71 -19.50
N ARG A 84 -7.68 3.95 -19.41
CA ARG A 84 -9.01 4.40 -19.83
C ARG A 84 -9.77 5.19 -18.75
N ALA A 85 -9.28 5.21 -17.52
CA ALA A 85 -9.93 5.94 -16.44
C ALA A 85 -9.73 7.46 -16.57
N SER A 86 -10.65 8.24 -15.99
CA SER A 86 -10.52 9.69 -15.82
C SER A 86 -10.68 10.12 -14.37
N ALA A 87 -10.88 9.17 -13.45
CA ALA A 87 -11.06 9.42 -12.03
C ALA A 87 -9.87 10.20 -11.43
N SER A 88 -10.19 11.16 -10.56
CA SER A 88 -9.17 11.86 -9.77
C SER A 88 -8.67 10.95 -8.65
N TRP A 89 -7.35 10.78 -8.58
CA TRP A 89 -6.69 9.98 -7.55
C TRP A 89 -6.22 10.81 -6.34
N THR A 90 -6.45 12.13 -6.35
CA THR A 90 -6.15 13.02 -5.21
C THR A 90 -7.29 13.14 -4.20
N GLY A 91 -8.48 12.62 -4.55
CA GLY A 91 -9.69 12.68 -3.73
C GLY A 91 -9.89 11.43 -2.85
N THR A 92 -11.12 10.95 -2.76
CA THR A 92 -11.46 9.72 -2.01
C THR A 92 -10.57 8.55 -2.42
N PHE A 93 -10.14 7.74 -1.45
CA PHE A 93 -9.19 6.64 -1.61
C PHE A 93 -7.75 7.09 -1.93
N TYR A 94 -7.39 8.34 -1.62
CA TYR A 94 -6.03 8.87 -1.81
C TYR A 94 -4.93 7.99 -1.20
N GLN A 95 -5.13 7.40 -0.02
CA GLN A 95 -4.15 6.49 0.56
C GLN A 95 -3.95 5.24 -0.30
N TYR A 96 -5.01 4.66 -0.86
CA TYR A 96 -4.88 3.53 -1.78
C TYR A 96 -4.09 3.94 -3.03
N ALA A 97 -4.49 5.06 -3.64
CA ALA A 97 -3.85 5.59 -4.84
C ALA A 97 -2.37 5.94 -4.62
N ASN A 98 -2.01 6.47 -3.45
CA ASN A 98 -0.63 6.79 -3.13
C ASN A 98 0.25 5.54 -2.89
N ARG A 99 -0.32 4.41 -2.40
CA ARG A 99 0.44 3.15 -2.31
C ARG A 99 0.73 2.61 -3.71
N LEU A 100 -0.26 2.67 -4.60
CA LEU A 100 -0.09 2.29 -6.01
C LEU A 100 0.98 3.15 -6.70
N ALA A 101 1.03 4.45 -6.40
CA ALA A 101 2.07 5.32 -6.95
C ALA A 101 3.47 4.93 -6.49
N TYR A 102 3.64 4.54 -5.23
CA TYR A 102 4.92 4.06 -4.74
C TYR A 102 5.33 2.74 -5.41
N GLN A 103 4.38 1.84 -5.63
CA GLN A 103 4.61 0.59 -6.35
C GLN A 103 5.02 0.85 -7.81
N TYR A 104 4.35 1.79 -8.49
CA TYR A 104 4.72 2.24 -9.82
C TYR A 104 6.13 2.85 -9.86
N PHE A 105 6.48 3.65 -8.85
CA PHE A 105 7.82 4.22 -8.71
C PHE A 105 8.91 3.15 -8.63
N LEU A 106 8.70 2.09 -7.84
CA LEU A 106 9.68 1.02 -7.74
C LEU A 106 9.73 0.17 -9.01
N ARG A 107 8.60 -0.38 -9.44
CA ARG A 107 8.55 -1.33 -10.54
C ARG A 107 8.81 -0.72 -11.90
N VAL A 108 8.20 0.42 -12.17
CA VAL A 108 8.19 0.99 -13.52
C VAL A 108 9.31 2.01 -13.66
N LEU A 109 9.40 2.99 -12.76
CA LEU A 109 10.38 4.06 -12.90
C LEU A 109 11.80 3.64 -12.55
N ASN A 110 11.96 2.66 -11.65
CA ASN A 110 13.26 2.15 -11.22
C ASN A 110 13.54 0.71 -11.65
N SER A 111 12.63 0.08 -12.39
CA SER A 111 12.78 -1.30 -12.89
C SER A 111 13.09 -2.34 -11.81
N LEU A 112 12.57 -2.13 -10.59
CA LEU A 112 12.77 -3.03 -9.46
C LEU A 112 11.60 -4.01 -9.36
N ASP A 113 11.88 -5.31 -9.48
CA ASP A 113 10.88 -6.32 -9.16
C ASP A 113 10.55 -6.25 -7.67
N SER A 114 9.39 -5.67 -7.35
CA SER A 114 8.91 -5.39 -5.99
C SER A 114 7.43 -5.74 -5.86
N SER A 115 6.97 -5.97 -4.63
CA SER A 115 5.58 -6.31 -4.32
C SER A 115 4.99 -5.34 -3.30
N LEU A 116 3.76 -4.88 -3.57
CA LEU A 116 2.91 -4.20 -2.61
C LEU A 116 1.84 -5.19 -2.15
N VAL A 117 1.69 -5.35 -0.84
CA VAL A 117 0.67 -6.20 -0.23
C VAL A 117 -0.24 -5.34 0.64
N PHE A 118 -1.53 -5.35 0.33
CA PHE A 118 -2.56 -4.90 1.26
C PHE A 118 -2.92 -6.10 2.15
N LEU A 119 -2.62 -6.00 3.44
CA LEU A 119 -2.96 -7.01 4.45
C LEU A 119 -4.27 -6.60 5.12
N ASP A 120 -5.35 -7.26 4.74
CA ASP A 120 -6.70 -6.94 5.15
C ASP A 120 -7.14 -7.90 6.26
N PHE A 121 -7.30 -7.41 7.49
CA PHE A 121 -7.65 -8.26 8.62
C PHE A 121 -9.15 -8.55 8.69
N THR A 122 -9.51 -9.81 8.90
CA THR A 122 -10.87 -10.22 9.25
C THR A 122 -10.97 -10.45 10.76
N ASN A 123 -12.18 -10.34 11.30
CA ASN A 123 -12.47 -10.56 12.72
C ASN A 123 -11.67 -9.65 13.68
N ALA A 124 -11.28 -8.47 13.22
CA ALA A 124 -10.74 -7.40 14.07
C ALA A 124 -11.89 -6.71 14.83
N VAL A 125 -12.53 -7.47 15.73
CA VAL A 125 -13.78 -7.08 16.42
C VAL A 125 -13.64 -5.78 17.22
N ASP A 126 -12.47 -5.50 17.81
CA ASP A 126 -12.22 -4.26 18.55
C ASP A 126 -12.27 -3.01 17.66
N MET A 127 -12.18 -3.18 16.34
CA MET A 127 -12.16 -2.10 15.34
C MET A 127 -13.41 -2.09 14.45
N ASP A 128 -14.45 -2.86 14.80
CA ASP A 128 -15.63 -3.09 13.93
C ASP A 128 -15.21 -3.55 12.52
N GLY A 129 -14.19 -4.41 12.49
CA GLY A 129 -13.61 -4.94 11.27
C GLY A 129 -14.52 -5.96 10.57
N PRO A 130 -14.37 -6.15 9.24
CA PRO A 130 -15.10 -7.17 8.50
C PRO A 130 -14.96 -8.55 9.12
N ALA A 131 -16.05 -9.32 9.14
CA ALA A 131 -16.04 -10.69 9.63
C ALA A 131 -15.47 -11.66 8.59
N THR A 132 -15.55 -11.31 7.30
CA THR A 132 -15.28 -12.20 6.17
C THR A 132 -14.35 -11.60 5.12
N GLU A 133 -13.68 -12.46 4.35
CA GLU A 133 -12.91 -12.01 3.17
C GLU A 133 -13.83 -11.42 2.09
N GLU A 134 -15.05 -11.93 1.95
CA GLU A 134 -16.03 -11.50 0.95
C GLU A 134 -16.40 -10.02 1.11
N GLU A 135 -16.54 -9.54 2.34
CA GLU A 135 -16.76 -8.13 2.66
C GLU A 135 -15.59 -7.26 2.20
N TRP A 136 -14.36 -7.68 2.49
CA TRP A 136 -13.17 -6.99 1.99
C TRP A 136 -13.11 -6.99 0.46
N ARG A 137 -13.38 -8.12 -0.18
CA ARG A 137 -13.44 -8.22 -1.65
C ARG A 137 -14.51 -7.28 -2.21
N GLY A 138 -15.64 -7.12 -1.53
CA GLY A 138 -16.66 -6.13 -1.86
C GLY A 138 -16.13 -4.69 -1.81
N ALA A 139 -15.47 -4.32 -0.72
CA ALA A 139 -14.86 -3.00 -0.56
C ALA A 139 -13.76 -2.74 -1.61
N ILE A 140 -12.90 -3.72 -1.88
CA ILE A 140 -11.83 -3.63 -2.89
C ILE A 140 -12.43 -3.40 -4.28
N ARG A 141 -13.48 -4.14 -4.66
CA ARG A 141 -14.19 -3.92 -5.93
C ARG A 141 -14.76 -2.51 -6.03
N MET A 142 -15.30 -1.97 -4.93
CA MET A 142 -15.80 -0.59 -4.89
C MET A 142 -14.65 0.41 -5.11
N ILE A 143 -13.54 0.27 -4.38
CA ILE A 143 -12.35 1.12 -4.53
C ILE A 143 -11.85 1.09 -5.98
N HIS A 144 -11.74 -0.11 -6.55
CA HIS A 144 -11.29 -0.29 -7.93
C HIS A 144 -12.24 0.37 -8.93
N ALA A 145 -13.55 0.21 -8.75
CA ALA A 145 -14.54 0.86 -9.60
C ALA A 145 -14.44 2.39 -9.54
N VAL A 146 -14.29 2.97 -8.34
CA VAL A 146 -14.17 4.41 -8.15
C VAL A 146 -12.88 4.96 -8.75
N LEU A 147 -11.76 4.25 -8.60
CA LEU A 147 -10.46 4.66 -9.14
C LEU A 147 -10.28 4.31 -10.64
N GLY A 148 -11.18 3.50 -11.20
CA GLY A 148 -11.12 3.00 -12.58
C GLY A 148 -10.05 1.92 -12.81
N LEU A 149 -9.66 1.21 -11.75
CA LEU A 149 -8.67 0.15 -11.77
C LEU A 149 -9.22 -1.14 -12.39
N PRO A 150 -8.37 -1.99 -12.98
CA PRO A 150 -8.76 -3.35 -13.35
C PRO A 150 -9.06 -4.19 -12.09
N ALA A 151 -9.88 -5.22 -12.24
CA ALA A 151 -10.29 -6.09 -11.13
C ALA A 151 -9.12 -6.87 -10.48
N ASN A 152 -8.01 -7.06 -11.21
CA ASN A 152 -6.81 -7.72 -10.72
C ASN A 152 -5.59 -6.84 -11.02
N LEU A 153 -4.76 -6.62 -9.99
CA LEU A 153 -3.52 -5.83 -10.05
C LEU A 153 -2.23 -6.65 -9.84
N GLU A 154 -2.33 -7.99 -9.74
CA GLU A 154 -1.19 -8.88 -9.48
C GLU A 154 -0.11 -8.79 -10.56
N TYR A 155 -0.50 -8.55 -11.81
CA TYR A 155 0.44 -8.30 -12.90
C TYR A 155 1.34 -7.08 -12.62
N PHE A 156 0.84 -6.11 -11.86
CA PHE A 156 1.58 -4.93 -11.41
C PHE A 156 2.26 -5.14 -10.04
N GLY A 157 2.33 -6.39 -9.56
CA GLY A 157 2.91 -6.75 -8.27
C GLY A 157 2.13 -6.23 -7.07
N VAL A 158 0.83 -5.98 -7.21
CA VAL A 158 -0.06 -5.56 -6.12
C VAL A 158 -0.95 -6.72 -5.73
N TYR A 159 -0.94 -7.07 -4.45
CA TYR A 159 -1.65 -8.22 -3.90
C TYR A 159 -2.53 -7.79 -2.72
N HIS A 160 -3.62 -8.51 -2.53
CA HIS A 160 -4.41 -8.48 -1.31
C HIS A 160 -4.25 -9.82 -0.60
N ALA A 161 -3.90 -9.77 0.69
CA ALA A 161 -3.83 -10.94 1.56
C ALA A 161 -4.79 -10.73 2.72
N PHE A 162 -5.51 -11.78 3.10
CA PHE A 162 -6.48 -11.74 4.19
C PHE A 162 -5.96 -12.50 5.38
N MET A 163 -6.13 -11.96 6.58
CA MET A 163 -5.65 -12.58 7.81
C MET A 163 -6.69 -12.48 8.92
N ASP A 164 -7.00 -13.61 9.56
CA ASP A 164 -7.86 -13.60 10.74
C ASP A 164 -7.08 -13.01 11.94
N ALA A 165 -7.57 -11.89 12.47
CA ALA A 165 -6.96 -11.22 13.61
C ALA A 165 -6.90 -12.11 14.86
N ARG A 166 -7.83 -13.06 15.01
CA ARG A 166 -7.86 -13.99 16.16
C ARG A 166 -6.68 -14.96 16.13
N ALA A 167 -6.28 -15.42 14.94
CA ALA A 167 -5.13 -16.31 14.78
C ALA A 167 -3.80 -15.63 15.17
N VAL A 168 -3.74 -14.30 15.10
CA VAL A 168 -2.56 -13.52 15.51
C VAL A 168 -2.45 -13.42 17.04
N ALA A 169 -3.58 -13.30 17.74
CA ALA A 169 -3.61 -13.29 19.21
C ALA A 169 -3.07 -14.60 19.79
N ASP A 170 -3.40 -15.73 19.16
CA ASP A 170 -2.95 -17.06 19.56
C ASP A 170 -1.44 -17.30 19.34
N LEU A 171 -0.85 -16.65 18.34
CA LEU A 171 0.60 -16.70 18.12
C LEU A 171 1.37 -15.89 19.17
N GLN A 172 0.81 -14.76 19.63
CA GLN A 172 1.44 -13.95 20.66
C GLN A 172 1.35 -14.57 22.06
N SER A 173 0.27 -15.28 22.37
CA SER A 173 0.10 -15.98 23.65
C SER A 173 1.08 -17.15 23.77
N ASN A 174 1.25 -17.95 22.70
CA ASN A 174 2.21 -19.06 22.70
C ASN A 174 3.67 -18.58 22.82
N HIS A 175 4.04 -17.48 22.15
CA HIS A 175 5.41 -16.97 22.22
C HIS A 175 5.77 -16.38 23.60
N ARG A 176 4.78 -15.84 24.34
CA ARG A 176 4.98 -15.40 25.75
C ARG A 176 5.16 -16.57 26.71
N MET A 177 4.48 -17.70 26.49
CA MET A 177 4.67 -18.89 27.33
C MET A 177 6.05 -19.54 27.13
N GLU A 178 6.63 -19.47 25.92
CA GLU A 178 7.97 -19.98 25.65
C GLU A 178 9.10 -19.05 26.11
N SER A 179 8.85 -17.74 26.25
CA SER A 179 9.85 -16.80 26.77
C SER A 179 9.95 -16.74 28.29
N ASP A 180 8.92 -17.27 28.99
CA ASP A 180 8.81 -17.30 30.45
C ASP A 180 9.14 -18.68 31.06
N ALA A 181 9.65 -19.62 30.25
CA ALA A 181 10.07 -20.97 30.64
C ALA A 181 11.60 -21.15 30.50
#